data_AF-A0AA86ANW3-F1
#
_entry.id   AF-A0AA86ANW3-F1
#
_cell.length_a   1.000
_cell.length_b   1.000
_cell.length_c   1.000
_cell.angle_alpha   90.00
_cell.angle_beta   90.00
_cell.angle_gamma   90.00
#
_symmetry.space_group_name_H-M   'P 1'
#
loop_
_entity.id
_entity.type
_entity.pdbx_description
1 polymer ?
#
loop_
_entity_poly.entity_id
_entity_poly.type
_entity_poly.pdbx_seq_one_letter_code
_entity_poly.pdbx_strand_id
1 'polypeptide(L)'
;MKTYTQEQLLRKFSKIPDVTQCEILENSLERYYALKSRNDSKLNRSHLLHSALLFSLEAHYHTLHLGSAKKHSKELTTLEEKFNMQIKVTLAAHKKKKVTKSSKLLGHYAPLVYRLVKEEHFSFPKVKAFLAKHHSFKVDHTLIARLYPNIKQKVEDLKYAVRQVKSDF
;
A
#
# COMPACT_ATOMS: atom_id res chain seq x y z
N MET A 1 10.16 23.40 -2.80
CA MET A 1 9.36 23.57 -4.04
C MET A 1 10.29 23.28 -5.22
N LYS A 2 9.89 22.46 -6.20
CA LYS A 2 10.74 22.18 -7.36
C LYS A 2 10.77 23.42 -8.26
N THR A 3 11.92 24.07 -8.38
CA THR A 3 12.15 25.13 -9.36
C THR A 3 12.28 24.47 -10.74
N TYR A 4 11.43 24.85 -11.69
CA TYR A 4 11.53 24.37 -13.06
C TYR A 4 12.56 25.20 -13.82
N THR A 5 13.42 24.54 -14.60
CA THR A 5 14.35 25.26 -15.48
C THR A 5 13.59 25.83 -16.70
N GLN A 6 14.12 26.89 -17.33
CA GLN A 6 13.49 27.51 -18.51
C GLN A 6 13.18 26.48 -19.62
N GLU A 7 14.13 25.60 -19.91
CA GLU A 7 13.94 24.55 -20.92
C GLU A 7 12.82 23.58 -20.56
N GLN A 8 12.65 23.27 -19.27
CA GLN A 8 11.58 22.39 -18.80
C GLN A 8 10.21 23.05 -18.94
N LEU A 9 10.10 24.37 -18.71
CA LEU A 9 8.86 25.11 -18.89
C LEU A 9 8.42 25.13 -20.36
N LEU A 10 9.36 25.39 -21.28
CA LEU A 10 9.10 25.44 -22.71
C LEU A 10 8.77 24.07 -23.31
N ARG A 11 9.50 23.01 -22.92
CA ARG A 11 9.21 21.63 -23.35
C ARG A 11 7.86 21.13 -22.89
N LYS A 12 7.36 21.65 -21.77
CA LYS A 12 6.04 21.27 -21.28
C LYS A 12 4.94 22.10 -21.94
N PHE A 13 5.21 23.36 -22.30
CA PHE A 13 4.25 24.21 -23.04
C PHE A 13 3.74 23.52 -24.31
N SER A 14 4.63 22.91 -25.10
CA SER A 14 4.25 22.17 -26.32
C SER A 14 3.40 20.92 -26.08
N LYS A 15 3.19 20.51 -24.83
CA LYS A 15 2.38 19.35 -24.44
C LYS A 15 1.07 19.75 -23.76
N ILE A 16 0.84 21.04 -23.55
CA ILE A 16 -0.41 21.58 -22.99
C ILE A 16 -1.48 21.58 -24.10
N PRO A 17 -2.78 21.35 -23.79
CA PRO A 17 -3.85 21.49 -24.77
C PRO A 17 -3.90 22.89 -25.41
N ASP A 18 -4.21 22.97 -26.70
CA ASP A 18 -4.15 24.21 -27.50
C ASP A 18 -4.94 25.37 -26.88
N VAL A 19 -6.13 25.10 -26.34
CA VAL A 19 -6.98 26.10 -25.67
C VAL A 19 -6.24 26.78 -24.51
N THR A 20 -5.55 25.98 -23.69
CA THR A 20 -4.78 26.48 -22.55
C THR A 20 -3.46 27.12 -22.99
N GLN A 21 -2.90 26.71 -24.13
CA GLN A 21 -1.76 27.42 -24.73
C GLN A 21 -2.14 28.84 -25.15
N CYS A 22 -3.33 29.02 -25.76
CA CYS A 22 -3.87 30.34 -26.12
C CYS A 22 -4.01 31.24 -24.89
N GLU A 23 -4.62 30.74 -23.81
CA GLU A 23 -4.76 31.49 -22.55
C GLU A 23 -3.39 31.91 -21.97
N ILE A 24 -2.39 31.02 -21.98
CA ILE A 24 -1.04 31.33 -21.50
C ILE A 24 -0.38 32.41 -22.39
N LEU A 25 -0.60 32.36 -23.70
CA LEU A 25 -0.08 33.35 -24.63
C LEU A 25 -0.74 34.72 -24.44
N GLU A 26 -2.06 34.77 -24.27
CA GLU A 26 -2.79 36.01 -23.96
C GLU A 26 -2.28 36.65 -22.66
N ASN A 27 -2.16 35.85 -21.59
CA ASN A 27 -1.56 36.30 -20.32
C ASN A 27 -0.12 36.78 -20.47
N SER A 28 0.67 36.14 -21.36
CA SER A 28 2.04 36.56 -21.65
C SER A 28 2.09 37.90 -22.37
N LEU A 29 1.11 38.22 -23.22
CA LEU A 29 1.03 39.50 -23.90
C LEU A 29 0.65 40.63 -22.93
N GLU A 30 -0.31 40.40 -22.04
CA GLU A 30 -0.66 41.35 -20.97
C GLU A 30 0.56 41.69 -20.10
N ARG A 31 1.31 40.65 -19.69
CA ARG A 31 2.55 40.80 -18.93
C ARG A 31 3.65 41.48 -19.72
N TYR A 32 3.75 41.23 -21.02
CA TYR A 32 4.70 41.93 -21.88
C TYR A 32 4.43 43.45 -21.89
N TYR A 33 3.17 43.88 -22.00
CA TYR A 33 2.84 45.31 -21.96
C TYR A 33 3.11 45.92 -20.58
N ALA A 34 2.82 45.18 -19.50
CA ALA A 34 3.17 45.61 -18.14
C ALA A 34 4.69 45.78 -17.96
N LEU A 35 5.50 44.83 -18.44
CA LEU A 35 6.96 44.90 -18.39
C LEU A 35 7.51 46.00 -19.30
N LYS A 36 6.94 46.19 -20.50
CA LYS A 36 7.31 47.25 -21.43
C LYS A 36 7.08 48.64 -20.82
N SER A 37 5.99 48.82 -20.07
CA SER A 37 5.69 50.09 -19.40
C SER A 37 6.67 50.45 -18.27
N ARG A 38 7.38 49.45 -17.73
CA ARG A 38 8.35 49.58 -16.62
C ARG A 38 9.78 49.30 -17.07
N ASN A 39 10.05 49.31 -18.37
CA ASN A 39 11.33 48.90 -18.95
C ASN A 39 12.37 50.03 -18.90
N ASP A 40 12.76 50.43 -17.70
CA ASP A 40 13.80 51.44 -17.48
C ASP A 40 15.16 50.99 -18.06
N SER A 41 15.37 49.68 -18.14
CA SER A 41 16.61 49.03 -18.58
C SER A 41 16.73 48.88 -20.11
N LYS A 42 15.78 49.40 -20.91
CA LYS A 42 15.76 49.30 -22.39
C LYS A 42 15.98 47.87 -22.93
N LEU A 43 15.43 46.86 -22.27
CA LEU A 43 15.50 45.48 -22.76
C LEU A 43 14.81 45.34 -24.13
N ASN A 44 15.40 44.52 -25.00
CA ASN A 44 14.86 44.24 -26.33
C ASN A 44 13.49 43.56 -26.22
N ARG A 45 12.62 43.80 -27.21
CA ARG A 45 11.28 43.22 -27.33
C ARG A 45 11.28 41.70 -27.15
N SER A 46 12.26 41.00 -27.74
CA SER A 46 12.39 39.54 -27.64
C SER A 46 12.61 39.09 -26.19
N HIS A 47 13.49 39.77 -25.46
CA HIS A 47 13.77 39.46 -24.05
C HIS A 47 12.56 39.71 -23.16
N LEU A 48 11.82 40.79 -23.40
CA LEU A 48 10.59 41.10 -22.67
C LEU A 48 9.47 40.09 -22.94
N LEU A 49 9.31 39.65 -24.19
CA LEU A 49 8.33 38.63 -24.53
C LEU A 49 8.71 37.28 -23.91
N HIS A 50 9.98 36.92 -23.96
CA HIS A 50 10.49 35.69 -23.37
C HIS A 50 10.29 35.66 -21.85
N SER A 51 10.61 36.75 -21.16
CA SER A 51 10.40 36.85 -19.72
C SER A 51 8.92 36.81 -19.35
N ALA A 52 8.06 37.50 -20.11
CA ALA A 52 6.62 37.47 -19.90
C ALA A 52 6.01 36.06 -20.10
N LEU A 53 6.47 35.33 -21.11
CA LEU A 53 6.05 33.95 -21.38
C LEU A 53 6.46 33.02 -20.24
N LEU A 54 7.73 33.07 -19.81
CA LEU A 54 8.24 32.23 -18.73
C LEU A 54 7.49 32.47 -17.43
N PHE A 55 7.25 33.74 -17.10
CA PHE A 55 6.50 34.10 -15.90
C PHE A 55 5.06 33.57 -15.94
N SER A 56 4.42 33.61 -17.12
CA SER A 56 3.04 33.12 -17.32
C SER A 56 2.96 31.60 -17.24
N LEU A 57 3.95 30.91 -17.81
CA LEU A 57 4.11 29.46 -17.66
C LEU A 57 4.31 29.07 -16.19
N GLU A 58 5.22 29.73 -15.49
CA GLU A 58 5.49 29.46 -14.08
C GLU A 58 4.24 29.66 -13.20
N ALA A 59 3.51 30.76 -13.42
CA ALA A 59 2.23 31.02 -12.73
C ALA A 59 1.17 29.93 -13.02
N HIS A 60 1.07 29.48 -14.28
CA HIS A 60 0.19 28.38 -14.67
C HIS A 60 0.59 27.05 -14.00
N TYR A 61 1.88 26.74 -13.89
CA TYR A 61 2.33 25.55 -13.17
C TYR A 61 2.09 25.66 -11.67
N HIS A 62 2.28 26.84 -11.07
CA HIS A 62 1.97 27.05 -9.66
C HIS A 62 0.47 26.90 -9.37
N THR A 63 -0.40 27.45 -10.22
CA THR A 63 -1.85 27.30 -10.08
C THR A 63 -2.30 25.86 -10.31
N LEU A 64 -1.69 25.14 -11.25
CA LEU A 64 -1.91 23.69 -11.41
C LEU A 64 -1.46 22.91 -10.18
N HIS A 65 -0.31 23.22 -9.57
CA HIS A 65 0.19 22.51 -8.39
C HIS A 65 -0.52 22.89 -7.08
N LEU A 66 -1.02 24.12 -6.97
CA LEU A 66 -1.87 24.56 -5.86
C LEU A 66 -3.30 24.02 -6.01
N GLY A 67 -3.83 23.97 -7.23
CA GLY A 67 -5.11 23.35 -7.56
C GLY A 67 -5.07 21.81 -7.52
N SER A 68 -3.91 21.20 -7.80
CA SER A 68 -3.71 19.76 -7.70
C SER A 68 -3.64 19.29 -6.25
N ALA A 69 -3.35 20.14 -5.26
CA ALA A 69 -3.49 19.75 -3.85
C ALA A 69 -4.95 19.37 -3.50
N LYS A 70 -5.95 20.02 -4.11
CA LYS A 70 -7.39 19.70 -3.93
C LYS A 70 -7.89 18.56 -4.82
N LYS A 71 -7.35 18.39 -6.04
CA LYS A 71 -7.70 17.24 -6.89
C LYS A 71 -7.00 15.97 -6.43
N HIS A 72 -5.73 16.05 -6.05
CA HIS A 72 -5.02 14.94 -5.43
C HIS A 72 -5.54 14.59 -4.06
N SER A 73 -6.16 15.49 -3.28
CA SER A 73 -6.85 15.06 -2.05
C SER A 73 -8.12 14.25 -2.35
N LYS A 74 -8.89 14.61 -3.39
CA LYS A 74 -10.03 13.80 -3.86
C LYS A 74 -9.59 12.49 -4.54
N GLU A 75 -8.53 12.51 -5.31
CA GLU A 75 -7.94 11.31 -5.91
C GLU A 75 -7.29 10.43 -4.84
N LEU A 76 -6.57 10.99 -3.86
CA LEU A 76 -6.03 10.26 -2.70
C LEU A 76 -7.14 9.68 -1.84
N THR A 77 -8.20 10.43 -1.55
CA THR A 77 -9.35 9.89 -0.79
C THR A 77 -10.08 8.80 -1.57
N THR A 78 -10.29 8.97 -2.88
CA THR A 78 -10.88 7.89 -3.71
C THR A 78 -9.92 6.70 -3.90
N LEU A 79 -8.59 6.91 -3.91
CA LEU A 79 -7.59 5.85 -3.97
C LEU A 79 -7.49 5.12 -2.63
N GLU A 80 -7.52 5.86 -1.51
CA GLU A 80 -7.59 5.33 -0.14
C GLU A 80 -8.91 4.59 0.07
N GLU A 81 -10.03 5.08 -0.44
CA GLU A 81 -11.31 4.37 -0.40
C GLU A 81 -11.28 3.10 -1.23
N LYS A 82 -10.72 3.13 -2.45
CA LYS A 82 -10.52 1.94 -3.29
C LYS A 82 -9.55 0.95 -2.66
N PHE A 83 -8.47 1.43 -2.05
CA PHE A 83 -7.48 0.62 -1.35
C PHE A 83 -8.06 0.04 -0.05
N ASN A 84 -8.80 0.83 0.73
CA ASN A 84 -9.52 0.37 1.91
C ASN A 84 -10.65 -0.59 1.55
N MET A 85 -11.32 -0.42 0.40
CA MET A 85 -12.26 -1.40 -0.14
C MET A 85 -11.55 -2.68 -0.58
N GLN A 86 -10.41 -2.60 -1.27
CA GLN A 86 -9.61 -3.77 -1.61
C GLN A 86 -9.09 -4.48 -0.36
N ILE A 87 -8.62 -3.76 0.65
CA ILE A 87 -8.23 -4.31 1.95
C ILE A 87 -9.44 -4.94 2.62
N LYS A 88 -10.61 -4.28 2.66
CA LYS A 88 -11.84 -4.85 3.23
C LYS A 88 -12.28 -6.10 2.47
N VAL A 89 -12.19 -6.12 1.14
CA VAL A 89 -12.52 -7.27 0.28
C VAL A 89 -11.50 -8.39 0.45
N THR A 90 -10.21 -8.08 0.60
CA THR A 90 -9.15 -9.07 0.82
C THR A 90 -9.21 -9.63 2.24
N LEU A 91 -9.44 -8.78 3.25
CA LEU A 91 -9.72 -9.17 4.62
C LEU A 91 -11.05 -9.93 4.75
N ALA A 92 -12.06 -9.59 3.97
CA ALA A 92 -13.33 -10.33 3.88
C ALA A 92 -13.18 -11.66 3.15
N ALA A 93 -12.34 -11.72 2.11
CA ALA A 93 -11.96 -12.95 1.42
C ALA A 93 -11.15 -13.88 2.33
N HIS A 94 -10.35 -13.32 3.25
CA HIS A 94 -9.71 -14.08 4.32
C HIS A 94 -10.64 -14.40 5.50
N LYS A 95 -11.72 -13.63 5.70
CA LYS A 95 -12.77 -13.92 6.69
C LYS A 95 -13.90 -14.75 6.08
N LYS A 96 -13.59 -16.02 5.81
CA LYS A 96 -14.46 -17.21 5.99
C LYS A 96 -13.80 -18.47 5.41
N LYS A 97 -12.53 -18.74 5.72
CA LYS A 97 -12.12 -20.16 5.71
C LYS A 97 -12.91 -20.83 6.83
N LYS A 98 -13.97 -21.58 6.49
CA LYS A 98 -14.70 -22.43 7.44
C LYS A 98 -13.66 -23.13 8.29
N VAL A 99 -13.69 -22.94 9.61
CA VAL A 99 -12.73 -23.54 10.52
C VAL A 99 -12.96 -25.05 10.49
N THR A 100 -12.22 -25.72 9.61
CA THR A 100 -12.26 -27.17 9.46
C THR A 100 -11.67 -27.84 10.71
N LYS A 101 -12.10 -29.07 10.99
CA LYS A 101 -11.55 -29.84 12.13
C LYS A 101 -10.02 -29.97 12.03
N SER A 102 -9.48 -30.06 10.81
CA SER A 102 -8.03 -30.06 10.55
C SER A 102 -7.36 -28.75 10.94
N SER A 103 -7.94 -27.59 10.63
CA SER A 103 -7.37 -26.30 11.04
C SER A 103 -7.42 -26.08 12.56
N LYS A 104 -8.47 -26.56 13.24
CA LYS A 104 -8.53 -26.58 14.71
C LYS A 104 -7.47 -27.47 15.32
N LEU A 105 -7.27 -28.67 14.76
CA LEU A 105 -6.24 -29.61 15.23
C LEU A 105 -4.83 -29.02 15.06
N LEU A 106 -4.53 -28.43 13.90
CA LEU A 106 -3.22 -27.83 13.62
C LEU A 106 -2.98 -26.50 14.34
N GLY A 107 -4.04 -25.76 14.68
CA GLY A 107 -3.96 -24.48 15.37
C GLY A 107 -3.87 -24.64 16.87
N HIS A 108 -4.98 -25.07 17.48
CA HIS A 108 -5.17 -25.00 18.92
C HIS A 108 -4.70 -26.26 19.65
N TYR A 109 -4.94 -27.44 19.06
CA TYR A 109 -4.64 -28.72 19.72
C TYR A 109 -3.28 -29.32 19.32
N ALA A 110 -2.51 -28.69 18.42
CA ALA A 110 -1.25 -29.23 17.92
C ALA A 110 -0.21 -29.47 19.03
N PRO A 111 0.04 -28.54 19.97
CA PRO A 111 0.98 -28.78 21.07
C PRO A 111 0.52 -29.90 22.00
N LEU A 112 -0.79 -30.00 22.25
CA LEU A 112 -1.38 -31.02 23.10
C LEU A 112 -1.27 -32.41 22.47
N VAL A 113 -1.63 -32.55 21.20
CA VAL A 113 -1.53 -33.82 20.46
C VAL A 113 -0.07 -34.27 20.39
N TYR A 114 0.86 -33.36 20.13
CA TYR A 114 2.28 -33.66 20.14
C TYR A 114 2.74 -34.16 21.51
N ARG A 115 2.32 -33.52 22.61
CA ARG A 115 2.64 -33.96 23.98
C ARG A 115 2.12 -35.37 24.25
N LEU A 116 0.83 -35.61 23.97
CA LEU A 116 0.21 -36.90 24.22
C LEU A 116 0.88 -38.04 23.44
N VAL A 117 1.30 -37.79 22.19
CA VAL A 117 1.92 -38.83 21.35
C VAL A 117 3.42 -38.99 21.62
N LYS A 118 4.16 -37.90 21.84
CA LYS A 118 5.63 -37.93 21.99
C LYS A 118 6.08 -38.14 23.43
N GLU A 119 5.41 -37.51 24.39
CA GLU A 119 5.79 -37.52 25.82
C GLU A 119 5.02 -38.61 26.58
N GLU A 120 3.72 -38.76 26.34
CA GLU A 120 2.88 -39.75 27.03
C GLU A 120 2.69 -41.06 26.23
N HIS A 121 3.25 -41.15 25.01
CA HIS A 121 3.17 -42.32 24.13
C HIS A 121 1.74 -42.86 23.86
N PHE A 122 0.74 -41.96 23.83
CA PHE A 122 -0.63 -42.35 23.54
C PHE A 122 -0.78 -42.74 22.06
N SER A 123 -1.48 -43.85 21.81
CA SER A 123 -1.91 -44.23 20.47
C SER A 123 -2.97 -43.25 19.95
N PHE A 124 -3.03 -43.05 18.63
CA PHE A 124 -3.99 -42.11 18.02
C PHE A 124 -5.47 -42.35 18.41
N PRO A 125 -5.95 -43.61 18.60
CA PRO A 125 -7.27 -43.86 19.16
C PRO A 125 -7.44 -43.35 20.61
N LYS A 126 -6.41 -43.49 21.45
CA LYS A 126 -6.42 -42.94 22.82
C LYS A 126 -6.42 -41.41 22.80
N VAL A 127 -5.66 -40.79 21.90
CA VAL A 127 -5.68 -39.32 21.71
C VAL A 127 -7.07 -38.85 21.27
N LYS A 128 -7.75 -39.56 20.36
CA LYS A 128 -9.15 -39.29 19.99
C LYS A 128 -10.08 -39.32 21.21
N ALA A 129 -9.98 -40.37 22.03
CA ALA A 129 -10.79 -40.51 23.23
C ALA A 129 -10.52 -39.38 24.24
N PHE A 130 -9.24 -39.03 24.43
CA PHE A 130 -8.81 -37.96 25.31
C PHE A 130 -9.36 -36.59 24.87
N LEU A 131 -9.21 -36.24 23.59
CA LEU A 131 -9.71 -34.98 23.03
C LEU A 131 -11.23 -34.89 23.09
N ALA A 132 -11.95 -36.00 22.90
CA ALA A 132 -13.40 -36.05 23.03
C ALA A 132 -13.85 -35.87 24.49
N LYS A 133 -13.15 -36.48 25.45
CA LYS A 133 -13.51 -36.47 26.89
C LYS A 133 -13.16 -35.15 27.58
N HIS A 134 -11.96 -34.61 27.35
CA HIS A 134 -11.44 -33.46 28.11
C HIS A 134 -11.60 -32.13 27.38
N HIS A 135 -11.72 -32.15 26.04
CA HIS A 135 -11.77 -30.93 25.23
C HIS A 135 -13.00 -30.82 24.33
N SER A 136 -13.99 -31.71 24.49
CA SER A 136 -15.20 -31.79 23.66
C SER A 136 -14.93 -31.77 22.15
N PHE A 137 -13.74 -32.23 21.72
CA PHE A 137 -13.29 -32.16 20.34
C PHE A 137 -13.39 -33.53 19.65
N LYS A 138 -14.42 -33.71 18.82
CA LYS A 138 -14.69 -34.97 18.10
C LYS A 138 -13.97 -35.00 16.75
N VAL A 139 -12.83 -35.68 16.71
CA VAL A 139 -11.96 -35.87 15.53
C VAL A 139 -11.65 -37.35 15.31
N ASP A 140 -11.45 -37.76 14.06
CA ASP A 140 -11.07 -39.15 13.77
C ASP A 140 -9.58 -39.41 13.93
N HIS A 141 -9.26 -40.59 14.45
CA HIS A 141 -7.89 -41.02 14.69
C HIS A 141 -7.06 -41.09 13.40
N THR A 142 -7.69 -41.42 12.27
CA THR A 142 -7.07 -41.42 10.93
C THR A 142 -6.66 -40.01 10.50
N LEU A 143 -7.47 -39.00 10.84
CA LEU A 143 -7.17 -37.60 10.57
C LEU A 143 -6.05 -37.08 11.48
N ILE A 144 -6.02 -37.51 12.75
CA ILE A 144 -4.90 -37.22 13.65
C ILE A 144 -3.61 -37.81 13.10
N ALA A 145 -3.61 -39.10 12.73
CA ALA A 145 -2.44 -39.79 12.20
C ALA A 145 -1.93 -39.12 10.92
N ARG A 146 -2.82 -38.75 10.00
CA ARG A 146 -2.48 -38.06 8.74
C ARG A 146 -1.87 -36.68 8.98
N LEU A 147 -2.36 -35.93 9.95
CA LEU A 147 -1.87 -34.57 10.24
C LEU A 147 -0.71 -34.56 11.23
N TYR A 148 -0.37 -35.68 11.85
CA TYR A 148 0.68 -35.76 12.86
C TYR A 148 2.06 -35.28 12.36
N PRO A 149 2.53 -35.59 11.13
CA PRO A 149 3.79 -35.04 10.62
C PRO A 149 3.80 -33.51 10.60
N ASN A 150 2.68 -32.90 10.18
CA ASN A 150 2.53 -31.45 10.15
C ASN A 150 2.42 -30.84 11.55
N ILE A 151 1.75 -31.53 12.49
CA ILE A 151 1.70 -31.16 13.90
C ILE A 151 3.11 -31.18 14.51
N LYS A 152 3.88 -32.24 14.24
CA LYS A 152 5.26 -32.41 14.70
C LYS A 152 6.13 -31.27 14.20
N GLN A 153 6.14 -31.04 12.88
CA GLN A 153 6.95 -29.97 12.27
C GLN A 153 6.62 -28.61 12.90
N LYS A 154 5.33 -28.26 12.95
CA LYS A 154 4.89 -26.98 13.50
C LYS A 154 5.27 -26.77 14.96
N VAL A 155 5.21 -27.81 15.79
CA VAL A 155 5.60 -27.73 17.20
C VAL A 155 7.11 -27.61 17.36
N GLU A 156 7.91 -28.32 16.55
CA GLU A 156 9.37 -28.18 16.55
C GLU A 156 9.79 -26.79 16.05
N ASP A 157 9.15 -26.25 15.00
CA ASP A 157 9.39 -24.88 14.50
C ASP A 157 9.08 -23.83 15.58
N LEU A 158 7.97 -24.00 16.31
CA LEU A 158 7.63 -23.14 17.45
C LEU A 158 8.66 -23.25 18.58
N LYS A 159 9.13 -24.45 18.90
CA LYS A 159 10.19 -24.66 19.90
C LYS A 159 11.50 -23.99 19.47
N TYR A 160 11.84 -24.06 18.19
CA TYR A 160 13.03 -23.42 17.62
C TYR A 160 12.92 -21.90 17.68
N ALA A 161 11.79 -21.32 17.27
CA ALA A 161 11.55 -19.88 17.34
C ALA A 161 11.62 -19.34 18.78
N VAL A 162 11.06 -20.07 19.75
CA VAL A 162 11.14 -19.69 21.18
C VAL A 162 12.57 -19.76 21.73
N ARG A 163 13.41 -20.69 21.23
CA ARG A 163 14.82 -20.77 21.64
C ARG A 163 15.66 -19.61 21.10
N GLN A 164 15.43 -19.21 19.85
CA GLN A 164 16.12 -18.07 19.23
C GLN A 164 15.79 -16.75 19.95
N VAL A 165 14.53 -16.52 20.30
CA VAL A 165 14.12 -15.32 21.05
C VAL A 165 14.72 -15.29 22.46
N LYS A 166 15.08 -16.43 23.06
CA LYS A 166 15.73 -16.50 24.38
C LYS A 166 17.25 -16.41 24.33
N SER A 167 17.89 -16.53 23.17
CA SER A 167 19.34 -16.36 23.02
C SER A 167 19.76 -14.92 22.70
N ASP A 168 18.80 -14.09 22.29
CA ASP A 168 19.01 -12.68 21.90
C ASP A 168 18.73 -11.69 23.06
N PHE A 169 18.47 -12.20 24.26
CA PHE A 169 18.35 -11.46 25.53
C PHE A 169 19.32 -12.06 26.57
#